data_AF-A0A7K7YAP9-F1
#
_entry.id   AF-A0A7K7YAP9-F1
#
_cell.length_a   1.000
_cell.length_b   1.000
_cell.length_c   1.000
_cell.angle_alpha   90.00
_cell.angle_beta   90.00
_cell.angle_gamma   90.00
#
_symmetry.space_group_name_H-M   'P 1'
#
loop_
_entity.id
_entity.type
_entity.pdbx_description
1 polymer ?
#
loop_
_entity_poly.entity_id
_entity_poly.type
_entity_poly.pdbx_seq_one_letter_code
_entity_poly.pdbx_strand_id
1 'polypeptide(L)' 'SDYEQLSYNLNINLCQGGPLKSQSLMRDSYTLDTFQKSAIDPRHWHGKKITELGRWYGKYFLDLNVQKAMKEKYG' A
#
# COMPACT_ATOMS: atom_id res chain seq x y z
N SER A 1 -9.55 28.86 41.35
CA SER A 1 -8.59 29.75 40.69
C SER A 1 -8.62 29.41 39.21
N ASP A 2 -8.67 30.41 38.32
CA ASP A 2 -8.75 30.21 36.86
C ASP A 2 -7.60 29.36 36.31
N TYR A 3 -6.44 29.39 36.99
CA TYR A 3 -5.27 28.59 36.63
C TYR A 3 -5.51 27.08 36.73
N GLU A 4 -6.26 26.62 37.74
CA GLU A 4 -6.62 25.21 37.92
C GLU A 4 -7.57 24.73 36.81
N GLN A 5 -8.54 25.58 36.44
CA GLN A 5 -9.45 25.27 35.34
C GLN A 5 -8.73 25.25 33.99
N LEU A 6 -7.80 26.17 33.76
CA LEU A 6 -6.97 26.19 32.55
C LEU A 6 -6.10 24.93 32.48
N SER A 7 -5.41 24.58 33.57
CA SER A 7 -4.58 23.37 33.68
C SER A 7 -5.39 22.10 33.43
N TYR A 8 -6.57 21.98 34.05
CA TYR A 8 -7.48 20.85 33.85
C TYR A 8 -7.88 20.71 32.38
N ASN A 9 -8.37 21.78 31.75
CA ASN A 9 -8.80 21.76 30.35
C ASN A 9 -7.64 21.45 29.38
N LEU A 10 -6.44 21.97 29.65
CA LEU A 10 -5.28 21.73 28.80
C LEU A 10 -4.88 20.25 28.83
N ASN A 11 -4.81 19.66 30.03
CA ASN A 11 -4.40 18.27 30.21
C ASN A 11 -5.35 17.28 29.53
N ILE A 12 -6.66 17.53 29.56
CA ILE A 12 -7.66 16.63 28.95
C ILE A 12 -7.60 16.68 27.42
N ASN A 13 -7.33 17.87 26.85
CA ASN A 13 -7.24 18.04 25.41
C ASN A 13 -5.90 17.58 24.82
N LEU A 14 -4.80 17.71 25.56
CA LEU A 14 -3.48 17.24 25.09
C LEU A 14 -3.34 15.72 25.20
N CYS A 15 -3.86 15.14 26.29
CA CYS A 15 -3.69 13.72 26.61
C CYS A 15 -5.04 12.99 26.55
N GLN A 16 -5.67 12.99 25.37
CA GLN A 16 -6.97 12.33 25.14
C GLN A 16 -6.94 10.79 25.25
N GLY A 17 -5.78 10.22 25.56
CA GLY A 17 -5.55 8.78 25.56
C GLY A 17 -5.40 8.21 24.15
N GLY A 18 -5.44 6.89 24.05
CA GLY A 18 -5.42 6.19 22.77
C GLY A 18 -6.75 6.36 22.02
N PRO A 19 -6.75 6.28 20.69
CA PRO A 19 -7.98 6.45 19.91
C PRO A 19 -8.98 5.32 20.23
N LEU A 20 -10.26 5.68 20.46
CA LEU A 20 -11.35 4.73 20.70
C LEU A 20 -11.51 3.69 19.56
N LYS A 21 -11.16 4.11 18.34
CA LYS A 21 -11.06 3.24 17.18
C LYS A 21 -9.68 3.42 16.58
N SER A 22 -8.90 2.35 16.50
CA SER A 22 -7.65 2.36 15.75
C SER A 22 -7.96 2.38 14.26
N GLN A 23 -8.11 3.58 13.70
CA GLN A 23 -8.23 3.81 12.27
C GLN A 23 -7.19 4.84 11.85
N SER A 24 -6.74 4.73 10.60
CA SER A 24 -5.85 5.74 10.03
C SER A 24 -6.63 7.03 9.83
N LEU A 25 -6.01 8.18 10.10
CA LEU A 25 -6.54 9.51 9.77
C LEU A 25 -7.00 9.59 8.30
N MET A 26 -6.30 8.90 7.40
CA MET A 26 -6.66 8.77 6.00
C MET A 26 -8.04 8.12 5.83
N ARG A 27 -8.30 7.05 6.59
CA ARG A 27 -9.53 6.26 6.52
C ARG A 27 -10.73 7.03 7.08
N ASP A 28 -10.51 7.80 8.15
CA ASP A 28 -11.53 8.65 8.77
C ASP A 28 -11.87 9.88 7.91
N SER A 29 -10.96 10.31 7.04
CA SER A 29 -11.16 11.46 6.15
C SER A 29 -11.96 11.13 4.88
N TYR A 30 -12.16 9.84 4.56
CA TYR A 30 -12.80 9.44 3.31
C TYR A 30 -14.32 9.31 3.43
N THR A 31 -15.00 9.73 2.37
CA THR A 31 -16.43 9.46 2.20
C THR A 31 -16.66 8.00 1.80
N LEU A 32 -17.84 7.45 2.11
CA LEU A 32 -18.21 6.08 1.73
C LEU A 32 -18.07 5.81 0.22
N ASP A 33 -18.34 6.81 -0.61
CA ASP A 33 -18.18 6.77 -2.07
C ASP A 33 -16.72 6.57 -2.50
N THR A 34 -15.75 7.10 -1.75
CA THR A 34 -14.33 6.89 -2.02
C THR A 34 -13.95 5.42 -1.96
N PHE A 35 -14.51 4.66 -1.01
CA PHE A 35 -14.25 3.23 -0.90
C PHE A 35 -14.81 2.46 -2.10
N GLN A 36 -16.01 2.83 -2.56
CA GLN A 36 -16.64 2.23 -3.74
C GLN A 36 -15.85 2.51 -5.03
N LYS A 37 -15.34 3.74 -5.19
CA LYS A 37 -14.47 4.12 -6.31
C LYS A 37 -13.07 3.51 -6.25
N SER A 38 -12.56 3.28 -5.05
CA SER A 38 -11.25 2.64 -4.84
C SER A 38 -11.25 1.13 -5.08
N ALA A 39 -12.42 0.51 -5.21
CA ALA A 39 -12.52 -0.90 -5.54
C ALA A 39 -11.90 -1.14 -6.91
N ILE A 40 -10.71 -1.73 -6.92
CA ILE A 40 -9.94 -1.99 -8.13
C ILE A 40 -10.68 -3.04 -8.96
N ASP A 41 -11.19 -2.65 -10.12
CA ASP A 41 -11.71 -3.61 -11.10
C ASP A 41 -10.55 -4.35 -11.77
N PRO A 42 -10.42 -5.69 -11.61
CA PRO A 42 -9.37 -6.48 -12.24
C PRO A 42 -9.38 -6.39 -13.78
N ARG A 43 -10.54 -6.11 -14.39
CA ARG A 43 -10.73 -6.02 -15.84
C ARG A 43 -10.31 -4.65 -16.39
N HIS A 44 -10.46 -3.58 -15.61
CA HIS A 44 -10.11 -2.21 -16.00
C HIS A 44 -8.83 -1.68 -15.34
N TRP A 45 -8.03 -2.56 -14.73
CA TRP A 45 -6.72 -2.19 -14.17
C TRP A 45 -5.71 -1.87 -15.28
N HIS A 46 -5.24 -0.62 -15.31
CA HIS A 46 -4.26 -0.13 -16.28
C HIS A 46 -2.79 -0.26 -15.82
N GLY A 47 -2.54 -0.70 -14.58
CA GLY A 47 -1.19 -0.92 -14.07
C GLY A 47 -0.60 -2.28 -14.45
N LYS A 48 0.68 -2.50 -14.14
CA LYS A 48 1.31 -3.80 -14.36
C LYS A 48 0.67 -4.87 -13.48
N LYS A 49 0.25 -5.98 -14.08
CA LYS A 49 -0.30 -7.12 -13.34
C LYS A 49 0.83 -8.04 -12.87
N ILE A 50 0.67 -8.70 -11.73
CA ILE A 50 1.64 -9.70 -11.22
C ILE A 50 1.95 -10.78 -12.28
N THR A 51 0.98 -11.10 -13.14
CA THR A 51 1.13 -12.03 -14.25
C THR A 51 2.15 -11.57 -15.31
N GLU A 52 2.32 -10.25 -15.48
CA GLU A 52 3.29 -9.70 -16.43
C GLU A 52 4.72 -9.88 -15.94
N LEU A 53 4.96 -9.82 -14.64
CA LEU A 53 6.27 -10.11 -14.05
C LEU A 53 6.66 -11.57 -14.30
N GLY A 54 5.73 -12.51 -14.13
CA GLY A 54 5.96 -13.93 -14.43
C GLY A 54 6.25 -14.19 -15.91
N ARG A 55 5.52 -13.53 -16.82
CA ARG A 55 5.79 -13.60 -18.26
C ARG A 55 7.13 -12.99 -18.64
N TRP A 56 7.49 -11.86 -18.04
CA TRP A 56 8.80 -11.23 -18.22
C TRP A 56 9.91 -12.18 -17.75
N TYR A 57 9.80 -12.73 -16.55
CA TYR A 57 10.78 -13.70 -16.02
C TYR A 57 10.96 -14.90 -16.96
N GLY A 58 9.86 -15.52 -17.40
CA GLY A 58 9.93 -16.63 -18.35
C GLY A 58 10.61 -16.25 -19.67
N LYS A 59 10.31 -15.06 -20.21
CA LYS A 59 10.90 -14.60 -21.47
C LYS A 59 12.41 -14.35 -21.36
N TYR A 60 12.87 -13.71 -20.30
CA TYR A 60 14.26 -13.24 -20.21
C TYR A 60 15.17 -14.23 -19.50
N PHE A 61 14.70 -14.91 -18.45
CA PHE A 61 15.54 -15.80 -17.64
C PHE A 61 15.78 -17.15 -18.31
N LEU A 62 14.75 -17.74 -18.94
CA LEU A 62 14.90 -18.99 -19.69
C LEU A 62 15.73 -18.78 -20.96
N ASP A 63 15.52 -17.67 -21.67
CA ASP A 63 16.30 -17.32 -22.86
C ASP A 63 17.79 -17.13 -22.54
N LEU A 64 18.11 -16.46 -21.42
CA LEU A 64 19.49 -16.34 -20.92
C LEU A 64 20.13 -17.71 -20.63
N ASN A 65 19.38 -18.64 -20.03
CA ASN A 65 19.89 -19.99 -19.76
C ASN A 65 20.13 -20.79 -21.04
N VAL A 66 19.25 -20.67 -22.04
CA VAL A 66 19.43 -21.32 -23.35
C VAL A 66 20.65 -20.77 -24.08
N GLN A 67 20.81 -19.44 -24.11
CA GLN A 67 21.97 -18.79 -24.72
C GLN A 67 23.29 -19.22 -24.04
N LYS A 68 23.30 -19.29 -22.71
CA LYS A 68 24.45 -19.77 -21.94
C LYS A 68 24.79 -21.22 -22.30
N ALA A 69 23.81 -22.11 -22.35
CA ALA A 69 24.00 -23.51 -22.68
C ALA A 69 24.51 -23.70 -24.13
N MET A 70 24.01 -22.91 -25.08
CA MET A 70 24.53 -22.91 -26.46
C MET A 70 25.99 -22.45 -26.52
N LYS A 71 26.36 -21.41 -25.77
CA LYS A 71 27.73 -20.93 -25.70
C LYS A 71 28.68 -21.96 -25.09
N GLU A 72 28.27 -22.69 -24.06
CA GLU A 72 29.07 -23.78 -23.48
C GLU A 72 29.23 -24.99 -24.41
N LYS A 73 28.25 -25.24 -25.29
CA LYS A 73 28.30 -26.36 -26.23
C LYS A 73 29.08 -26.09 -27.52
N TYR A 74 29.04 -24.86 -28.02
CA TYR A 74 29.52 -24.50 -29.36
C TYR A 74 30.60 -23.41 -29.36
N GLY A 75 30.94 -22.85 -28.20
CA GLY A 75 31.97 -21.82 -28.03
C GLY A 75 33.22 -22.33 -27.31
#